data_AF-A0A6C0BSC9-F1
#
_entry.id   AF-A0A6C0BSC9-F1
#
_cell.length_a   1.000
_cell.length_b   1.000
_cell.length_c   1.000
_cell.angle_alpha   90.00
_cell.angle_beta   90.00
_cell.angle_gamma   90.00
#
_symmetry.space_group_name_H-M   'P 1'
#
loop_
_entity.id
_entity.type
_entity.pdbx_description
1 polymer ?
#
loop_
_entity_poly.entity_id
_entity_poly.type
_entity_poly.pdbx_seq_one_letter_code
_entity_poly.pdbx_strand_id
1 'polypeptide(L)'
;MNLYNIIIENGVYIIFGCSYLSLKYPLLSFYIYLKSFSANYYFCFSKFYPNPSLYKWKHLIRLTDTGHYANFLFYFYPEYLPISHNILFVITFAYYITKCFFNMKDTDDRVNKQIIQSLQIIHCEINHTFPYMIVFYHNTQSNYIFDNNTLIYSYLWVYIWLIFIWGPWILMTGDPVYSILDKKTPFTTKMAVVLIMHLLVYIANYSGYLINHVCNLHSEQQDLQLF
;
A
#
# COMPACT_ATOMS: atom_id res chain seq x y z
N MET A 1 15.03 -5.68 26.03
CA MET A 1 14.63 -4.32 25.63
C MET A 1 14.10 -3.60 26.86
N ASN A 2 14.34 -2.30 26.99
CA ASN A 2 13.69 -1.50 28.04
C ASN A 2 12.26 -1.13 27.60
N LEU A 3 11.47 -0.60 28.53
CA LEU A 3 10.07 -0.24 28.28
C LEU A 3 9.93 0.84 27.19
N TYR A 4 10.84 1.80 27.16
CA TYR A 4 10.86 2.86 26.15
C TYR A 4 10.98 2.30 24.72
N ASN A 5 11.92 1.38 24.50
CA ASN A 5 12.13 0.75 23.19
C ASN A 5 10.88 -0.04 22.75
N ILE A 6 10.23 -0.74 23.69
CA ILE A 6 9.02 -1.52 23.39
C ILE A 6 7.86 -0.58 23.06
N ILE A 7 7.61 0.42 23.90
CA ILE A 7 6.43 1.27 23.76
C ILE A 7 6.59 2.26 22.61
N ILE A 8 7.70 3.01 22.59
CA ILE A 8 7.93 4.14 21.69
C ILE A 8 8.57 3.69 20.38
N GLU A 9 9.77 3.11 20.43
CA GLU A 9 10.51 2.78 19.20
C GLU A 9 9.78 1.74 18.34
N ASN A 10 9.12 0.75 18.96
CA ASN A 10 8.34 -0.25 18.23
C ASN A 10 6.87 0.17 17.96
N GLY A 11 6.48 1.41 18.30
CA GLY A 11 5.19 1.97 17.90
C GLY A 11 3.97 1.38 18.60
N VAL A 12 4.13 0.67 19.72
CA VAL A 12 3.01 0.10 20.48
C VAL A 12 2.06 1.21 20.98
N TYR A 13 2.57 2.39 21.32
CA TYR A 13 1.73 3.54 21.68
C TYR A 13 0.79 3.98 20.54
N ILE A 14 1.20 3.82 19.28
CA ILE A 14 0.38 4.16 18.11
C ILE A 14 -0.81 3.21 18.03
N ILE A 15 -0.58 1.92 18.30
CA ILE A 15 -1.64 0.91 18.35
C ILE A 15 -2.65 1.30 19.42
N PHE A 16 -2.23 1.59 20.64
CA PHE A 16 -3.16 1.99 21.70
C PHE A 16 -3.91 3.29 21.38
N GLY A 17 -3.23 4.31 20.87
CA GLY A 17 -3.85 5.58 20.48
C GLY A 17 -4.89 5.40 19.37
N CYS A 18 -4.56 4.61 18.34
CA CYS A 18 -5.48 4.33 17.24
C CYS A 18 -6.62 3.40 17.68
N SER A 19 -6.39 2.44 18.57
CA SER A 19 -7.48 1.63 19.14
C SER A 19 -8.47 2.52 19.89
N TYR A 20 -8.00 3.49 20.68
CA TYR A 20 -8.88 4.46 21.34
C TYR A 20 -9.65 5.33 20.33
N LEU A 21 -8.96 5.89 19.34
CA LEU A 21 -9.59 6.71 18.29
C LEU A 21 -10.62 5.92 17.48
N SER A 22 -10.41 4.61 17.31
CA SER A 22 -11.30 3.73 16.55
C SER A 22 -12.70 3.60 17.17
N LEU A 23 -12.85 3.89 18.47
CA LEU A 23 -14.17 3.93 19.14
C LEU A 23 -15.10 4.98 18.53
N LYS A 24 -14.54 6.03 17.92
CA LYS A 24 -15.31 7.10 17.27
C LYS A 24 -15.17 7.09 15.75
N TYR A 25 -13.96 6.83 15.25
CA TYR A 25 -13.64 6.89 13.82
C TYR A 25 -12.83 5.66 13.40
N PRO A 26 -13.46 4.48 13.27
CA PRO A 26 -12.75 3.23 13.07
C PRO A 26 -11.89 3.23 11.80
N LEU A 27 -12.47 3.66 10.67
CA LEU A 27 -11.78 3.65 9.38
C LEU A 27 -10.63 4.67 9.32
N LEU A 28 -10.88 5.91 9.74
CA LEU A 28 -9.84 6.95 9.78
C LEU A 28 -8.70 6.55 10.70
N SER A 29 -9.03 6.01 11.88
CA SER A 29 -8.05 5.54 12.84
C SER A 29 -7.17 4.44 12.26
N PHE A 30 -7.76 3.50 11.52
CA PHE A 30 -7.01 2.45 10.84
C PHE A 30 -6.02 3.02 9.81
N TYR A 31 -6.43 4.01 9.00
CA TYR A 31 -5.54 4.66 8.04
C TYR A 31 -4.42 5.45 8.71
N ILE A 32 -4.70 6.13 9.82
CA ILE A 32 -3.69 6.81 10.64
C ILE A 32 -2.70 5.79 11.23
N TYR A 33 -3.19 4.68 11.78
CA TYR A 33 -2.36 3.59 12.30
C TYR A 33 -1.39 3.10 11.21
N LEU A 34 -1.91 2.75 10.05
CA LEU A 34 -1.13 2.20 8.95
C LEU A 34 0.04 3.11 8.57
N LYS A 35 -0.22 4.42 8.41
CA LYS A 35 0.83 5.37 8.03
C LYS A 35 1.80 5.66 9.18
N SER A 36 1.26 5.92 10.36
CA SER A 36 2.04 6.37 11.52
C SER A 36 2.98 5.28 12.01
N PHE A 37 2.53 4.03 12.00
CA PHE A 37 3.33 2.89 12.43
C PHE A 37 4.59 2.75 11.59
N SER A 38 4.45 2.82 10.26
CA SER A 38 5.61 2.77 9.37
C SER A 38 6.50 4.02 9.51
N ALA A 39 5.94 5.22 9.63
CA ALA A 39 6.73 6.44 9.84
C ALA A 39 7.57 6.36 11.12
N ASN A 40 6.98 5.88 12.22
CA ASN A 40 7.66 5.66 13.49
C ASN A 40 8.81 4.66 13.36
N TYR A 41 8.60 3.54 12.65
CA TYR A 41 9.65 2.55 12.40
C TYR A 41 10.90 3.19 11.78
N TYR A 42 10.76 3.89 10.64
CA TYR A 42 11.94 4.48 10.00
C TYR A 42 12.52 5.64 10.79
N PHE A 43 11.69 6.42 11.50
CA PHE A 43 12.20 7.48 12.36
C PHE A 43 13.10 6.92 13.46
N CYS A 44 12.59 5.95 14.25
CA CYS A 44 13.30 5.39 15.40
C CYS A 44 14.46 4.46 15.02
N PHE A 45 14.34 3.72 13.91
CA PHE A 45 15.31 2.70 13.50
C PHE A 45 16.19 3.11 12.31
N SER A 46 16.08 4.35 11.82
CA SER A 46 16.97 4.91 10.78
C SER A 46 18.47 4.74 11.10
N LYS A 47 18.83 4.77 12.38
CA LYS A 47 20.19 4.52 12.89
C LYS A 47 20.79 3.17 12.47
N PHE A 48 19.96 2.21 12.04
CA PHE A 48 20.38 0.90 11.53
C PHE A 48 20.53 0.82 10.02
N TYR A 49 20.38 1.93 9.30
CA TYR A 49 20.48 1.98 7.86
C TYR A 49 21.66 2.83 7.38
N PRO A 50 22.17 2.58 6.15
CA PRO A 50 23.15 3.47 5.52
C PRO A 50 22.54 4.88 5.40
N ASN A 51 23.25 5.91 5.83
CA ASN A 51 22.75 7.30 5.84
C ASN A 51 21.43 7.52 6.64
N PRO A 52 21.49 7.47 7.98
CA PRO A 52 20.32 7.60 8.85
C PRO A 52 19.48 8.86 8.62
N SER A 53 20.12 9.98 8.23
CA SER A 53 19.43 11.26 8.03
C SER A 53 18.44 11.23 6.86
N LEU A 54 18.72 10.41 5.83
CA LEU A 54 17.81 10.19 4.70
C LEU A 54 16.82 9.08 5.00
N TYR A 55 17.25 7.98 5.63
CA TYR A 55 16.41 6.81 5.84
C TYR A 55 15.23 7.04 6.77
N LYS A 56 15.28 8.06 7.64
CA LYS A 56 14.09 8.49 8.40
C LYS A 56 12.90 8.86 7.49
N TRP A 57 13.15 9.17 6.22
CA TRP A 57 12.14 9.51 5.21
C TRP A 57 11.79 8.35 4.26
N LYS A 58 12.35 7.16 4.44
CA LYS A 58 12.12 6.03 3.52
C LYS A 58 10.64 5.62 3.44
N HIS A 59 9.87 5.86 4.51
CA HIS A 59 8.41 5.74 4.54
C HIS A 59 7.66 6.75 3.65
N LEU A 60 8.32 7.59 2.86
CA LEU A 60 7.66 8.44 1.87
C LEU A 60 7.95 7.99 0.44
N ILE A 61 8.81 6.99 0.28
CA ILE A 61 9.41 6.64 -1.01
C ILE A 61 8.81 5.35 -1.57
N ARG A 62 8.32 4.45 -0.73
CA ARG A 62 7.79 3.16 -1.19
C ARG A 62 6.46 3.38 -1.93
N LEU A 63 6.19 2.58 -2.94
CA LEU A 63 4.90 2.61 -3.65
C LEU A 63 3.75 2.33 -2.68
N THR A 64 3.95 1.42 -1.72
CA THR A 64 3.02 1.13 -0.62
C THR A 64 2.62 2.40 0.14
N ASP A 65 3.53 3.36 0.30
CA ASP A 65 3.23 4.61 0.99
C ASP A 65 2.27 5.51 0.21
N THR A 66 2.26 5.42 -1.12
CA THR A 66 1.24 6.08 -1.95
C THR A 66 -0.13 5.41 -1.82
N GLY A 67 -0.18 4.13 -1.43
CA GLY A 67 -1.42 3.45 -1.05
C GLY A 67 -2.10 4.08 0.17
N HIS A 68 -1.33 4.64 1.11
CA HIS A 68 -1.94 5.43 2.20
C HIS A 68 -2.60 6.70 1.68
N TYR A 69 -2.03 7.36 0.66
CA TYR A 69 -2.69 8.51 0.03
C TYR A 69 -3.97 8.08 -0.68
N ALA A 70 -3.98 6.93 -1.34
CA ALA A 70 -5.20 6.35 -1.93
C ALA A 70 -6.28 6.07 -0.87
N ASN A 71 -5.91 5.56 0.31
CA ASN A 71 -6.83 5.35 1.43
C ASN A 71 -7.45 6.66 1.92
N PHE A 72 -6.64 7.69 2.17
CA PHE A 72 -7.15 8.99 2.62
C PHE A 72 -7.96 9.70 1.53
N LEU A 73 -7.54 9.59 0.27
CA LEU A 73 -8.28 10.14 -0.87
C LEU A 73 -9.68 9.53 -0.93
N PHE A 74 -9.80 8.20 -0.84
CA PHE A 74 -11.09 7.53 -0.77
C PHE A 74 -11.90 7.93 0.48
N TYR A 75 -11.26 8.05 1.64
CA TYR A 75 -11.95 8.43 2.88
C TYR A 75 -12.62 9.81 2.80
N PHE A 76 -11.91 10.80 2.25
CA PHE A 76 -12.41 12.18 2.16
C PHE A 76 -13.20 12.45 0.88
N TYR A 77 -12.93 11.70 -0.18
CA TYR A 77 -13.48 11.87 -1.52
C TYR A 77 -13.85 10.49 -2.11
N PRO A 78 -14.99 9.90 -1.71
CA PRO A 78 -15.37 8.55 -2.11
C PRO A 78 -15.47 8.33 -3.62
N GLU A 79 -15.68 9.38 -4.41
CA GLU A 79 -15.70 9.34 -5.88
C GLU A 79 -14.37 8.86 -6.49
N TYR A 80 -13.27 8.95 -5.75
CA TYR A 80 -11.96 8.44 -6.17
C TYR A 80 -11.77 6.94 -5.91
N LEU A 81 -12.80 6.23 -5.42
CA LEU A 81 -12.73 4.79 -5.18
C LEU A 81 -12.16 4.01 -6.38
N PRO A 82 -12.51 4.27 -7.66
CA PRO A 82 -11.94 3.51 -8.77
C PRO A 82 -10.41 3.59 -8.86
N ILE A 83 -9.85 4.77 -8.66
CA ILE A 83 -8.40 4.98 -8.66
C ILE A 83 -7.79 4.34 -7.42
N SER A 84 -8.38 4.56 -6.23
CA SER A 84 -7.89 3.96 -4.99
C SER A 84 -7.92 2.44 -5.02
N HIS A 85 -8.99 1.84 -5.56
CA HIS A 85 -9.09 0.41 -5.84
C HIS A 85 -7.91 -0.06 -6.68
N ASN A 86 -7.65 0.61 -7.82
CA ASN A 86 -6.59 0.20 -8.72
C ASN A 86 -5.20 0.26 -8.09
N ILE A 87 -4.89 1.34 -7.36
CA ILE A 87 -3.58 1.51 -6.72
C ILE A 87 -3.39 0.49 -5.58
N LEU A 88 -4.40 0.30 -4.74
CA LEU A 88 -4.34 -0.66 -3.65
C LEU A 88 -4.27 -2.10 -4.18
N PHE A 89 -5.03 -2.44 -5.23
CA PHE A 89 -4.91 -3.71 -5.94
C PHE A 89 -3.48 -3.95 -6.41
N VAL A 90 -2.89 -2.99 -7.12
CA VAL A 90 -1.53 -3.11 -7.64
C VAL A 90 -0.54 -3.34 -6.50
N ILE A 91 -0.63 -2.57 -5.41
CA ILE A 91 0.24 -2.72 -4.24
C ILE A 91 0.10 -4.11 -3.61
N THR A 92 -1.12 -4.57 -3.36
CA THR A 92 -1.41 -5.88 -2.77
C THR A 92 -0.88 -7.01 -3.64
N PHE A 93 -1.28 -7.05 -4.91
CA PHE A 93 -0.95 -8.17 -5.80
C PHE A 93 0.51 -8.15 -6.22
N ALA A 94 1.12 -6.98 -6.48
CA ALA A 94 2.55 -6.92 -6.77
C ALA A 94 3.39 -7.40 -5.58
N TYR A 95 3.01 -7.05 -4.35
CA TYR A 95 3.67 -7.55 -3.14
C TYR A 95 3.65 -9.07 -3.08
N TYR A 96 2.47 -9.70 -3.16
CA TYR A 96 2.38 -11.16 -3.07
C TYR A 96 2.97 -11.86 -4.29
N ILE A 97 2.87 -11.29 -5.50
CA ILE A 97 3.50 -11.85 -6.68
C ILE A 97 5.03 -11.88 -6.51
N THR A 98 5.62 -10.75 -6.10
CA THR A 98 7.07 -10.65 -5.92
C THR A 98 7.58 -11.50 -4.75
N LYS A 99 6.85 -11.54 -3.64
CA LYS A 99 7.16 -12.38 -2.47
C LYS A 99 7.09 -13.86 -2.81
N CYS A 100 6.01 -14.33 -3.45
CA CYS A 100 5.78 -15.76 -3.69
C CYS A 100 6.51 -16.30 -4.92
N PHE A 101 6.51 -15.59 -6.06
CA PHE A 101 7.06 -16.10 -7.31
C PHE A 101 8.52 -15.72 -7.55
N PHE A 102 8.98 -14.61 -6.98
CA PHE A 102 10.36 -14.13 -7.14
C PHE A 102 11.21 -14.31 -5.88
N ASN A 103 10.66 -14.93 -4.82
CA ASN A 103 11.30 -15.17 -3.53
C ASN A 103 11.98 -13.91 -2.96
N MET A 104 11.34 -12.76 -3.17
CA MET A 104 11.91 -11.49 -2.78
C MET A 104 11.66 -11.27 -1.30
N LYS A 105 12.77 -11.13 -0.56
CA LYS A 105 12.71 -10.69 0.83
C LYS A 105 12.45 -9.19 0.86
N ASP A 106 11.69 -8.77 1.85
CA ASP A 106 11.54 -7.36 2.15
C ASP A 106 12.92 -6.83 2.55
N THR A 107 13.44 -5.86 1.81
CA THR A 107 14.79 -5.31 2.07
C THR A 107 14.85 -4.55 3.40
N ASP A 108 13.70 -4.28 4.00
CA ASP A 108 13.59 -3.61 5.29
C ASP A 108 13.64 -4.56 6.49
N ASP A 109 13.70 -5.88 6.29
CA ASP A 109 13.87 -6.89 7.35
C ASP A 109 15.27 -6.80 8.00
N ARG A 110 15.40 -5.91 8.97
CA ARG A 110 16.59 -5.80 9.82
C ARG A 110 16.45 -6.72 11.04
N VAL A 111 17.28 -7.74 11.10
CA VAL A 111 17.41 -8.58 12.30
C VAL A 111 18.15 -7.80 13.38
N ASN A 112 17.42 -7.15 14.28
CA ASN A 112 17.97 -6.43 15.42
C ASN A 112 17.18 -6.72 16.70
N LYS A 113 17.87 -6.94 17.82
CA LYS A 113 17.25 -7.24 19.13
C LYS A 113 16.39 -6.10 19.69
N GLN A 114 16.46 -4.89 19.13
CA GLN A 114 15.63 -3.74 19.49
C GLN A 114 14.31 -3.68 18.71
N ILE A 115 14.18 -4.46 17.63
CA ILE A 115 13.01 -4.50 16.76
C ILE A 115 12.17 -5.73 17.11
N ILE A 116 10.88 -5.52 17.38
CA ILE A 116 9.91 -6.60 17.59
C ILE A 116 9.49 -7.09 16.20
N GLN A 117 10.25 -8.04 15.65
CA GLN A 117 10.08 -8.52 14.28
C GLN A 117 8.67 -9.05 14.01
N SER A 118 8.07 -9.78 14.97
CA SER A 118 6.70 -10.30 14.81
C SER A 118 5.67 -9.19 14.59
N LEU A 119 5.83 -8.05 15.28
CA LEU A 119 4.94 -6.91 15.12
C LEU A 119 5.12 -6.26 13.74
N GLN A 120 6.35 -6.14 13.26
CA GLN A 120 6.64 -5.61 11.93
C GLN A 120 6.08 -6.50 10.81
N ILE A 121 6.21 -7.83 10.96
CA ILE A 121 5.63 -8.80 10.02
C ILE A 121 4.10 -8.65 9.98
N ILE A 122 3.44 -8.64 11.14
CA ILE A 122 1.98 -8.48 11.21
C ILE A 122 1.56 -7.17 10.56
N HIS A 123 2.22 -6.06 10.90
CA HIS A 123 1.93 -4.76 10.28
C HIS A 123 2.12 -4.79 8.76
N CYS A 124 3.19 -5.40 8.27
CA CYS A 124 3.47 -5.52 6.84
C CYS A 124 2.32 -6.26 6.11
N GLU A 125 1.85 -7.38 6.65
CA GLU A 125 0.72 -8.13 6.05
C GLU A 125 -0.59 -7.31 6.09
N ILE A 126 -0.89 -6.65 7.21
CA ILE A 126 -2.07 -5.78 7.33
C ILE A 126 -1.99 -4.65 6.29
N ASN A 127 -0.81 -4.02 6.14
CA ASN A 127 -0.62 -2.88 5.25
C ASN A 127 -0.81 -3.25 3.76
N HIS A 128 -0.48 -4.48 3.37
CA HIS A 128 -0.65 -4.93 2.00
C HIS A 128 -2.02 -5.56 1.73
N THR A 129 -2.77 -6.00 2.74
CA THR A 129 -4.03 -6.73 2.54
C THR A 129 -5.27 -5.89 2.84
N PHE A 130 -5.34 -5.31 4.03
CA PHE A 130 -6.58 -4.73 4.56
C PHE A 130 -7.05 -3.47 3.79
N PRO A 131 -6.16 -2.54 3.39
CA PRO A 131 -6.54 -1.41 2.54
C PRO A 131 -7.32 -1.83 1.30
N TYR A 132 -6.82 -2.84 0.57
CA TYR A 132 -7.48 -3.34 -0.62
C TYR A 132 -8.83 -4.00 -0.29
N MET A 133 -8.90 -4.82 0.76
CA MET A 133 -10.16 -5.44 1.18
C MET A 133 -11.26 -4.41 1.48
N ILE A 134 -10.90 -3.29 2.10
CA ILE A 134 -11.87 -2.22 2.41
C ILE A 134 -12.42 -1.60 1.12
N VAL A 135 -11.56 -1.16 0.20
CA VAL A 135 -12.03 -0.54 -1.06
C VAL A 135 -12.73 -1.55 -1.96
N PHE A 136 -12.31 -2.81 -1.95
CA PHE A 136 -12.99 -3.90 -2.64
C PHE A 136 -14.41 -4.07 -2.12
N TYR A 137 -14.58 -4.14 -0.79
CA TYR A 137 -15.91 -4.23 -0.18
C TYR A 137 -16.77 -3.03 -0.57
N HIS A 138 -16.27 -1.81 -0.47
CA HIS A 138 -17.04 -0.62 -0.88
C HIS A 138 -17.41 -0.62 -2.37
N ASN A 139 -16.56 -1.18 -3.24
CA ASN A 139 -16.89 -1.32 -4.66
C ASN A 139 -18.11 -2.25 -4.90
N THR A 140 -18.36 -3.21 -4.01
CA THR A 140 -19.54 -4.10 -4.11
C THR A 140 -20.84 -3.45 -3.64
N GLN A 141 -20.77 -2.31 -2.97
CA GLN A 141 -21.92 -1.69 -2.28
C GLN A 141 -22.42 -0.42 -2.95
N SER A 142 -21.76 0.09 -3.97
CA SER A 142 -22.07 1.40 -4.53
C SER A 142 -21.69 1.48 -6.01
N ASN A 143 -22.40 2.31 -6.76
CA ASN A 143 -22.21 2.43 -8.20
C ASN A 143 -21.02 3.36 -8.48
N TYR A 144 -19.93 2.80 -8.99
CA TYR A 144 -18.72 3.52 -9.35
C TYR A 144 -18.39 3.27 -10.81
N ILE A 145 -17.92 4.32 -11.48
CA ILE A 145 -17.57 4.24 -12.91
C ILE A 145 -16.09 3.88 -13.02
N PHE A 146 -15.82 2.70 -13.57
CA PHE A 146 -14.49 2.30 -14.01
C PHE A 146 -14.43 2.44 -15.54
N ASP A 147 -13.67 3.42 -16.01
CA ASP A 147 -13.55 3.76 -17.43
C ASP A 147 -12.08 3.87 -17.87
N ASN A 148 -11.85 4.42 -19.06
CA ASN A 148 -10.49 4.66 -19.56
C ASN A 148 -9.77 5.78 -18.79
N ASN A 149 -10.50 6.74 -18.21
CA ASN A 149 -9.90 7.81 -17.43
C ASN A 149 -9.34 7.25 -16.12
N THR A 150 -10.12 6.43 -15.40
CA THR A 150 -9.66 5.78 -14.16
C THR A 150 -8.45 4.90 -14.42
N LEU A 151 -8.42 4.19 -15.55
CA LEU A 151 -7.26 3.42 -16.00
C LEU A 151 -6.03 4.30 -16.26
N ILE A 152 -6.18 5.38 -17.05
CA ILE A 152 -5.09 6.31 -17.37
C ILE A 152 -4.53 6.96 -16.11
N TYR A 153 -5.39 7.45 -15.21
CA TYR A 153 -4.95 8.05 -13.95
C TYR A 153 -4.22 7.05 -13.05
N SER A 154 -4.61 5.77 -13.08
CA SER A 154 -3.91 4.72 -12.34
C SER A 154 -2.51 4.46 -12.90
N TYR A 155 -2.35 4.45 -14.23
CA TYR A 155 -1.02 4.40 -14.85
C TYR A 155 -0.17 5.62 -14.50
N LEU A 156 -0.74 6.82 -14.64
CA LEU A 156 -0.06 8.07 -14.31
C LEU A 156 0.41 8.08 -12.86
N TRP A 157 -0.38 7.57 -11.93
CA TRP A 157 0.02 7.47 -10.52
C TRP A 157 1.28 6.62 -10.34
N VAL A 158 1.33 5.43 -10.95
CA VAL A 158 2.49 4.53 -10.86
C VAL A 158 3.73 5.18 -11.51
N TYR A 159 3.57 5.84 -12.65
CA TYR A 159 4.68 6.55 -13.29
C TYR A 159 5.14 7.79 -12.53
N ILE A 160 4.22 8.56 -11.93
CA ILE A 160 4.57 9.71 -11.10
C ILE A 160 5.40 9.24 -9.91
N TRP A 161 4.99 8.16 -9.26
CA TRP A 161 5.79 7.55 -8.21
C TRP A 161 7.17 7.12 -8.72
N LEU A 162 7.23 6.42 -9.85
CA LEU A 162 8.50 5.93 -10.41
C LEU A 162 9.47 7.08 -10.74
N ILE A 163 8.97 8.13 -11.40
CA ILE A 163 9.78 9.22 -11.94
C ILE A 163 10.11 10.26 -10.87
N PHE A 164 9.14 10.67 -10.06
CA PHE A 164 9.29 11.81 -9.14
C PHE A 164 9.57 11.42 -7.69
N ILE A 165 9.36 10.16 -7.31
CA ILE A 165 9.61 9.68 -5.95
C ILE A 165 10.78 8.70 -5.94
N TRP A 166 10.64 7.57 -6.65
CA TRP A 166 11.66 6.52 -6.66
C TRP A 166 12.94 6.95 -7.38
N GLY A 167 12.83 7.56 -8.56
CA GLY A 167 13.98 8.03 -9.36
C GLY A 167 14.95 8.93 -8.60
N PRO A 168 14.49 10.06 -8.01
CA PRO A 168 15.35 10.92 -7.19
C PRO A 168 15.95 10.18 -6.01
N TRP A 169 15.20 9.29 -5.36
CA TRP A 169 15.70 8.54 -4.21
C TRP A 169 16.88 7.62 -4.58
N ILE A 170 16.77 6.83 -5.65
CA ILE A 170 17.86 5.93 -6.07
C ILE A 170 19.09 6.73 -6.50
N LEU A 171 18.92 7.90 -7.13
CA LEU A 171 20.01 8.78 -7.52
C LEU A 171 20.74 9.37 -6.31
N MET A 172 20.01 9.72 -5.24
CA MET A 172 20.58 10.31 -4.02
C MET A 172 21.20 9.29 -3.08
N THR A 173 20.59 8.09 -2.96
CA THR A 173 20.93 7.12 -1.91
C THR A 173 21.62 5.86 -2.42
N GLY A 174 21.45 5.53 -3.70
CA GLY A 174 21.81 4.22 -4.24
C GLY A 174 20.96 3.06 -3.72
N ASP A 175 19.95 3.31 -2.88
CA ASP A 175 19.00 2.30 -2.38
C ASP A 175 17.89 2.07 -3.43
N PRO A 176 17.76 0.85 -3.99
CA PRO A 176 16.72 0.54 -4.97
C PRO A 176 15.31 0.49 -4.36
N VAL A 177 15.17 0.55 -3.03
CA VAL A 177 13.93 0.39 -2.24
C VAL A 177 13.37 -1.02 -2.31
N TYR A 178 13.34 -1.61 -3.51
CA TYR A 178 12.92 -2.96 -3.80
C TYR A 178 14.05 -3.73 -4.46
N SER A 179 14.30 -4.95 -3.99
CA SER A 179 15.36 -5.82 -4.52
C SER A 179 15.23 -6.10 -6.03
N ILE A 180 14.01 -6.08 -6.59
CA ILE A 180 13.79 -6.21 -8.04
C ILE A 180 14.44 -5.09 -8.85
N LEU A 181 14.55 -3.91 -8.26
CA LEU A 181 15.12 -2.74 -8.93
C LEU A 181 16.64 -2.62 -8.71
N ASP A 182 17.24 -3.52 -7.92
CA ASP A 182 18.69 -3.55 -7.68
C ASP A 182 19.47 -3.70 -9.00
N LYS A 183 20.63 -3.05 -9.10
CA LYS A 183 21.58 -3.17 -10.22
C LYS A 183 21.97 -4.62 -10.50
N LYS A 184 22.03 -5.47 -9.47
CA LYS A 184 22.38 -6.90 -9.59
C LYS A 184 21.25 -7.76 -10.18
N THR A 185 20.02 -7.28 -10.16
CA THR A 185 18.88 -8.03 -10.68
C THR A 185 18.92 -8.06 -12.21
N PRO A 186 18.77 -9.24 -12.86
CA PRO A 186 18.80 -9.37 -14.31
C PRO A 186 17.80 -8.45 -15.00
N PHE A 187 18.19 -7.91 -16.16
CA PHE A 187 17.33 -7.01 -16.95
C PHE A 187 16.02 -7.69 -17.36
N THR A 188 16.06 -8.99 -17.66
CA THR A 188 14.87 -9.79 -17.99
C THR A 188 13.84 -9.79 -16.85
N THR A 189 14.28 -9.96 -15.60
CA THR A 189 13.40 -9.91 -14.43
C THR A 189 12.80 -8.52 -14.24
N LYS A 190 13.58 -7.46 -14.45
CA LYS A 190 13.09 -6.07 -14.40
C LYS A 190 12.01 -5.82 -15.45
N MET A 191 12.24 -6.22 -16.69
CA MET A 191 11.27 -6.10 -17.77
C MET A 191 10.01 -6.92 -17.50
N ALA A 192 10.14 -8.14 -16.97
CA ALA A 192 9.01 -8.96 -16.57
C ALA A 192 8.16 -8.25 -15.50
N VAL A 193 8.78 -7.66 -14.49
CA VAL A 193 8.04 -6.93 -13.45
C VAL A 193 7.39 -5.66 -14.00
N VAL A 194 8.05 -4.92 -14.90
CA VAL A 194 7.40 -3.79 -15.58
C VAL A 194 6.14 -4.24 -16.32
N LEU A 195 6.21 -5.32 -17.10
CA LEU A 195 5.05 -5.88 -17.80
C LEU A 195 3.95 -6.34 -16.84
N ILE A 196 4.31 -7.02 -15.75
CA ILE A 196 3.36 -7.44 -14.70
C ILE A 196 2.68 -6.23 -14.07
N MET A 197 3.41 -5.17 -13.73
CA MET A 197 2.82 -3.95 -13.17
C MET A 197 1.82 -3.32 -14.12
N HIS A 198 2.11 -3.29 -15.43
CA HIS A 198 1.16 -2.75 -16.41
C HIS A 198 -0.10 -3.61 -16.52
N LEU A 199 0.07 -4.93 -16.52
CA LEU A 199 -1.03 -5.88 -16.54
C LEU A 199 -1.88 -5.77 -15.27
N LEU A 200 -1.26 -5.61 -14.10
CA LEU A 200 -1.97 -5.45 -12.83
C LEU A 200 -2.83 -4.18 -12.81
N VAL A 201 -2.35 -3.05 -13.34
CA VAL A 201 -3.16 -1.82 -13.43
C VAL A 201 -4.40 -2.06 -14.31
N TYR A 202 -4.23 -2.72 -15.45
CA TYR A 202 -5.33 -3.05 -16.35
C TYR A 202 -6.34 -4.02 -15.70
N ILE A 203 -5.83 -5.12 -15.12
CA ILE A 203 -6.66 -6.11 -14.41
C ILE A 203 -7.40 -5.47 -13.25
N ALA A 204 -6.78 -4.55 -12.51
CA ALA A 204 -7.42 -3.86 -11.40
C ALA A 204 -8.62 -3.04 -11.89
N ASN A 205 -8.46 -2.25 -12.96
CA ASN A 205 -9.56 -1.44 -13.50
C ASN A 205 -10.68 -2.32 -14.04
N TYR A 206 -10.33 -3.38 -14.77
CA TYR A 206 -11.29 -4.29 -15.36
C TYR A 206 -12.05 -5.12 -14.31
N SER A 207 -11.36 -5.62 -13.29
CA SER A 207 -12.00 -6.32 -12.17
C SER A 207 -12.93 -5.39 -11.38
N GLY A 208 -12.50 -4.15 -11.14
CA GLY A 208 -13.33 -3.13 -10.51
C GLY A 208 -14.62 -2.87 -11.28
N TYR A 209 -14.53 -2.72 -12.61
CA TYR A 209 -15.67 -2.63 -13.52
C TYR A 209 -16.61 -3.83 -13.43
N LEU A 210 -16.06 -5.06 -13.51
CA LEU A 210 -16.86 -6.29 -13.47
C LEU A 210 -17.62 -6.43 -12.14
N ILE A 211 -16.96 -6.18 -11.02
CA ILE A 211 -17.58 -6.25 -9.68
C ILE A 211 -18.74 -5.26 -9.61
N ASN A 212 -18.51 -4.02 -10.03
CA ASN A 212 -19.53 -2.99 -9.99
C ASN A 212 -20.73 -3.36 -10.87
N HIS A 213 -20.47 -3.80 -12.10
CA HIS A 213 -21.52 -4.20 -13.03
C HIS A 213 -22.37 -5.37 -12.51
N VAL A 214 -21.74 -6.42 -11.97
CA VAL A 214 -22.43 -7.61 -11.46
C VAL A 214 -23.26 -7.29 -10.22
N CYS A 215 -22.71 -6.51 -9.27
CA CYS A 215 -23.41 -6.17 -8.03
C CYS A 215 -24.62 -5.26 -8.28
N ASN A 216 -24.51 -4.30 -9.20
CA ASN A 216 -25.59 -3.33 -9.46
C ASN A 216 -26.74 -3.95 -10.25
N LEU A 217 -26.46 -4.88 -11.17
CA LEU A 217 -27.50 -5.64 -11.86
C LEU A 217 -28.37 -6.43 -10.86
N HIS A 218 -27.77 -6.92 -9.78
CA HIS A 218 -28.50 -7.67 -8.77
C HIS A 218 -29.42 -6.77 -7.93
N SER A 219 -28.97 -5.56 -7.57
CA SER A 219 -29.81 -4.61 -6.83
C SER A 219 -31.02 -4.16 -7.65
N GLU A 220 -30.82 -3.86 -8.94
CA GLU A 220 -31.93 -3.43 -9.82
C GLU A 220 -32.98 -4.54 -10.01
N GLN A 221 -32.55 -5.80 -10.08
CA GLN A 221 -33.46 -6.95 -10.16
C GLN A 221 -34.26 -7.18 -8.87
N GLN A 222 -33.67 -6.92 -7.70
CA GLN A 222 -34.38 -7.02 -6.42
C GLN A 222 -35.44 -5.92 -6.28
N ASP A 223 -35.12 -4.70 -6.67
CA ASP A 223 -36.06 -3.59 -6.64
C ASP A 223 -37.27 -3.86 -7.56
N LEU A 224 -37.04 -4.43 -8.74
CA LEU A 224 -38.10 -4.80 -9.68
C LEU A 224 -39.01 -5.95 -9.20
N GLN A 225 -38.57 -6.79 -8.26
CA GLN A 225 -39.38 -7.87 -7.69
C GLN A 225 -40.27 -7.41 -6.51
N LEU A 226 -40.03 -6.20 -6.00
CA LEU A 226 -40.80 -5.61 -4.90
C LEU A 226 -41.98 -4.74 -5.39
N PHE A 227 -42.20 -4.66 -6.70
CA PHE A 227 -43.33 -3.99 -7.37
C PHE A 227 -44.20 -4.99 -8.13
#